data_AF-A0A7W1H7Z4-F1
#
_entry.id   AF-A0A7W1H7Z4-F1
#
_cell.length_a   1.000
_cell.length_b   1.000
_cell.length_c   1.000
_cell.angle_alpha   90.00
_cell.angle_beta   90.00
_cell.angle_gamma   90.00
#
_symmetry.space_group_name_H-M   'P 1'
#
loop_
_entity.id
_entity.type
_entity.pdbx_description
1 polymer ?
#
loop_
_entity_poly.entity_id
_entity_poly.type
_entity_poly.pdbx_seq_one_letter_code
_entity_poly.pdbx_strand_id
1 'polypeptide(L)'
;MTSRGRFNPVLFAFLATALFAAGSVGAQGTAAINGVVTDSEGLPIYGALVSTPGTGHETRSDERGEFRFIGLQPGGVDIAARRLGYAPASAFVNIASGVTPERVRIVLAILPAMLDQVTVQRTRMRYTGRLAGYYQRLEQRGTGQFITRADIEVDESRSLSQLLAASPGVRRWPVMSGGSVVRMRNRNNCPPLVWIDGVAMPIGDVDLDAFPLHTLHGVELYLGASNTPIEYTAQNRRSSCGSIMLWSRGRDTEGPSAPKRSSVDLERLVSSMAVYTADQVDQRAELLSPERLRTAYPPELHANTISGSLTAEFVVDTSGKVEPETFTVVSTSHRLLGTAVARAIQESVFVPAMKDGRPVRQFVRQRVDFGPRREVLSDLK
;
A
#
# COMPACT_ATOMS: atom_id res chain seq x y z
N MET A 1 61.80 31.61 100.88
CA MET A 1 61.37 32.23 99.61
C MET A 1 60.27 31.34 99.04
N THR A 2 59.00 31.61 99.41
CA THR A 2 58.00 32.34 98.60
C THR A 2 57.58 31.54 97.36
N SER A 3 56.32 31.28 97.01
CA SER A 3 55.01 31.71 97.52
C SER A 3 53.95 31.09 96.58
N ARG A 4 52.84 30.59 97.15
CA ARG A 4 51.43 30.58 96.62
C ARG A 4 51.18 29.92 95.24
N GLY A 5 50.11 29.20 94.99
CA GLY A 5 48.76 29.24 95.55
C GLY A 5 47.77 29.16 94.38
N ARG A 6 46.76 28.30 94.50
CA ARG A 6 45.70 28.04 93.51
C ARG A 6 44.81 29.26 93.22
N PHE A 7 44.09 29.14 92.09
CA PHE A 7 42.74 29.64 91.75
C PHE A 7 42.61 30.62 90.56
N ASN A 8 41.75 30.18 89.64
CA ASN A 8 41.11 30.80 88.46
C ASN A 8 40.43 32.15 88.78
N PRO A 9 40.04 33.03 87.81
CA PRO A 9 39.03 32.68 86.78
C PRO A 9 38.95 33.53 85.47
N VAL A 10 38.01 33.17 84.56
CA VAL A 10 37.22 34.03 83.62
C VAL A 10 38.00 34.66 82.42
N LEU A 11 37.54 34.85 81.17
CA LEU A 11 36.38 34.56 80.30
C LEU A 11 36.68 35.31 78.95
N PHE A 12 35.94 35.00 77.88
CA PHE A 12 35.82 35.64 76.53
C PHE A 12 36.62 34.94 75.40
N ALA A 13 35.99 34.13 74.53
CA ALA A 13 34.97 34.41 73.49
C ALA A 13 35.59 34.82 72.14
N PHE A 14 35.44 33.97 71.12
CA PHE A 14 35.01 34.37 69.77
C PHE A 14 34.55 33.12 69.00
N LEU A 15 33.23 33.04 68.81
CA LEU A 15 32.54 32.05 67.98
C LEU A 15 32.59 32.55 66.53
N ALA A 16 33.38 31.92 65.65
CA ALA A 16 33.38 32.23 64.23
C ALA A 16 32.35 31.35 63.51
N THR A 17 31.14 31.89 63.35
CA THR A 17 30.05 31.27 62.58
C THR A 17 30.33 31.43 61.09
N ALA A 18 30.82 30.37 60.43
CA ALA A 18 30.91 30.33 58.97
C ALA A 18 29.50 30.09 58.39
N LEU A 19 28.86 31.17 57.93
CA LEU A 19 27.62 31.13 57.16
C LEU A 19 27.94 30.52 55.78
N PHE A 20 27.69 29.23 55.58
CA PHE A 20 27.55 28.69 54.24
C PHE A 20 26.24 29.24 53.65
N ALA A 21 26.34 30.30 52.85
CA ALA A 21 25.30 30.62 51.89
C ALA A 21 25.32 29.51 50.83
N ALA A 22 24.54 28.45 51.07
CA ALA A 22 24.14 27.53 50.02
C ALA A 22 23.22 28.32 49.09
N GLY A 23 23.80 29.03 48.13
CA GLY A 23 23.06 29.49 46.97
C GLY A 23 22.45 28.25 46.33
N SER A 24 21.12 28.14 46.36
CA SER A 24 20.41 27.23 45.49
C SER A 24 20.78 27.61 44.07
N VAL A 25 21.74 26.90 43.48
CA VAL A 25 21.91 26.85 42.04
C VAL A 25 20.60 26.26 41.54
N GLY A 26 19.68 27.12 41.11
CA GLY A 26 18.47 26.67 40.44
C GLY A 26 18.91 25.83 39.26
N ALA A 27 18.71 24.51 39.34
CA ALA A 27 18.71 23.69 38.15
C ALA A 27 17.71 24.36 37.21
N GLN A 28 18.18 24.89 36.08
CA GLN A 28 17.31 25.40 35.03
C GLN A 28 16.51 24.18 34.54
N GLY A 29 15.36 23.97 35.18
CA GLY A 29 14.60 22.73 35.05
C GLY A 29 14.12 22.60 33.62
N THR A 30 14.66 21.63 32.90
CA THR A 30 14.10 21.24 31.62
C THR A 30 12.74 20.58 31.84
N ALA A 31 11.76 20.93 31.02
CA ALA A 31 10.44 20.34 31.06
C ALA A 31 10.29 19.22 30.02
N ALA A 32 9.25 18.41 30.23
CA ALA A 32 8.77 17.43 29.26
C ALA A 32 7.31 17.73 28.92
N ILE A 33 6.95 17.55 27.65
CA ILE A 33 5.57 17.63 27.16
C ILE A 33 5.18 16.28 26.61
N ASN A 34 4.01 15.79 27.01
CA ASN A 34 3.34 14.65 26.39
C ASN A 34 2.11 15.15 25.64
N GLY A 35 1.82 14.56 24.50
CA GLY A 35 0.62 14.88 23.74
C GLY A 35 0.15 13.75 22.85
N VAL A 36 -0.96 13.99 22.17
CA VAL A 36 -1.55 13.07 21.19
C VAL A 36 -1.96 13.85 19.94
N VAL A 37 -1.70 13.27 18.78
CA VAL A 37 -2.17 13.75 17.48
C VAL A 37 -3.35 12.89 17.05
N THR A 38 -4.50 13.51 16.81
CA THR A 38 -5.70 12.83 16.31
C THR A 38 -6.27 13.52 15.08
N ASP A 39 -7.13 12.84 14.35
CA ASP A 39 -7.97 13.48 13.34
C ASP A 39 -9.22 14.14 13.96
N SER A 40 -10.05 14.74 13.10
CA SER A 40 -11.33 15.36 13.48
C SER A 40 -12.37 14.38 14.04
N GLU A 41 -12.24 13.08 13.75
CA GLU A 41 -13.09 12.01 14.30
C GLU A 41 -12.53 11.43 15.60
N GLY A 42 -11.35 11.90 16.03
CA GLY A 42 -10.67 11.48 17.25
C GLY A 42 -9.82 10.24 17.10
N LEU A 43 -9.62 9.72 15.88
CA LEU A 43 -8.73 8.59 15.62
C LEU A 43 -7.27 9.02 15.76
N PRO A 44 -6.41 8.19 16.37
CA PRO A 44 -5.00 8.49 16.51
C PRO A 44 -4.30 8.52 15.16
N ILE A 45 -3.46 9.53 14.93
CA ILE A 45 -2.69 9.65 13.69
C ILE A 45 -1.28 9.13 13.94
N TYR A 46 -0.94 8.00 13.32
CA TYR A 46 0.40 7.43 13.33
C TYR A 46 1.39 8.23 12.46
N GLY A 47 2.60 8.46 12.96
CA GLY A 47 3.71 9.00 12.19
C GLY A 47 3.58 10.48 11.81
N ALA A 48 2.72 11.25 12.49
CA ALA A 48 2.67 12.70 12.35
C ALA A 48 3.98 13.30 12.87
N LEU A 49 4.61 14.16 12.07
CA LEU A 49 5.80 14.89 12.49
C LEU A 49 5.36 16.05 13.39
N VAL A 50 5.83 16.03 14.63
CA VAL A 50 5.56 17.06 15.64
C VAL A 50 6.85 17.82 15.90
N SER A 51 6.79 19.15 15.89
CA SER A 51 7.95 20.03 16.01
C SER A 51 7.65 21.23 16.88
N THR A 52 8.69 21.82 17.47
CA THR A 52 8.63 23.13 18.14
C THR A 52 9.38 24.17 17.30
N PRO A 53 8.66 24.94 16.46
CA PRO A 53 9.30 25.94 15.59
C PRO A 53 10.17 26.91 16.40
N GLY A 54 11.35 27.23 15.86
CA GLY A 54 12.31 28.15 16.51
C GLY A 54 13.22 27.53 17.58
N THR A 55 12.92 26.33 18.10
CA THR A 55 13.78 25.63 19.08
C THR A 55 14.42 24.36 18.51
N GLY A 56 13.92 23.85 17.38
CA GLY A 56 14.55 22.76 16.63
C GLY A 56 14.29 21.35 17.17
N HIS A 57 13.43 21.18 18.19
CA HIS A 57 13.02 19.85 18.61
C HIS A 57 11.97 19.27 17.65
N GLU A 58 12.17 18.03 17.24
CA GLU A 58 11.24 17.26 16.40
C GLU A 58 11.06 15.84 16.96
N THR A 59 9.86 15.29 16.78
CA THR A 59 9.51 13.90 17.13
C THR A 59 8.39 13.41 16.21
N ARG A 60 8.04 12.12 16.28
CA ARG A 60 6.92 11.55 15.53
C ARG A 60 5.92 10.89 16.47
N SER A 61 4.64 10.99 16.13
CA SER A 61 3.59 10.29 16.86
C SER A 61 3.65 8.77 16.63
N ASP A 62 3.35 8.00 17.67
CA ASP A 62 3.31 6.54 17.63
C ASP A 62 1.95 5.98 17.15
N GLU A 63 1.75 4.66 17.20
CA GLU A 63 0.52 4.00 16.71
C GLU A 63 -0.74 4.39 17.50
N ARG A 64 -0.56 4.93 18.70
CA ARG A 64 -1.62 5.51 19.54
C ARG A 64 -1.74 7.02 19.35
N GLY A 65 -1.01 7.59 18.41
CA GLY A 65 -0.94 9.02 18.13
C GLY A 65 -0.12 9.79 19.17
N GLU A 66 0.52 9.12 20.13
CA GLU A 66 1.21 9.78 21.24
C GLU A 66 2.58 10.32 20.81
N PHE A 67 2.95 11.48 21.33
CA PHE A 67 4.27 12.09 21.14
C PHE A 67 4.82 12.63 22.46
N ARG A 68 6.15 12.74 22.55
CA ARG A 68 6.82 13.28 23.73
C ARG A 68 8.03 14.15 23.36
N PHE A 69 8.12 15.32 23.97
CA PHE A 69 9.31 16.15 24.01
C PHE A 69 9.95 16.10 25.40
N ILE A 70 11.28 16.10 25.43
CA ILE A 70 12.10 16.20 26.64
C ILE A 70 13.12 17.32 26.44
N GLY A 71 13.55 17.96 27.53
CA GLY A 71 14.61 18.97 27.44
C GLY A 71 14.14 20.37 27.07
N LEU A 72 12.83 20.67 27.15
CA LEU A 72 12.29 21.97 26.75
C LEU A 72 12.58 23.03 27.81
N GLN A 73 12.94 24.24 27.38
CA GLN A 73 13.11 25.38 28.28
C GLN A 73 11.75 25.90 28.76
N PRO A 74 11.64 26.37 30.02
CA PRO A 74 10.45 27.06 30.49
C PRO A 74 10.13 28.29 29.65
N GLY A 75 8.84 28.52 29.37
CA GLY A 75 8.37 29.57 28.48
C GLY A 75 7.18 29.13 27.62
N GLY A 76 6.64 30.07 26.85
CA GLY A 76 5.63 29.75 25.84
C GLY A 76 6.27 29.11 24.63
N VAL A 77 5.74 27.96 24.19
CA VAL A 77 6.20 27.24 23.00
C VAL A 77 5.02 26.90 22.09
N ASP A 78 5.21 27.12 20.78
CA ASP A 78 4.31 26.57 19.77
C ASP A 78 4.70 25.13 19.46
N ILE A 79 3.71 24.23 19.48
CA ILE A 79 3.86 22.86 19.03
C ILE A 79 3.07 22.70 17.74
N ALA A 80 3.77 22.50 16.63
CA ALA A 80 3.19 22.26 15.32
C ALA A 80 3.21 20.76 15.00
N ALA A 81 2.10 20.22 14.50
CA ALA A 81 2.05 18.87 13.97
C ALA A 81 1.63 18.88 12.50
N ARG A 82 2.27 18.00 11.71
CA ARG A 82 1.99 17.82 10.28
C ARG A 82 1.98 16.34 9.90
N ARG A 83 1.04 15.98 9.03
CA ARG A 83 0.92 14.65 8.44
C ARG A 83 0.35 14.79 7.03
N LEU A 84 0.86 14.03 6.06
CA LEU A 84 0.26 14.00 4.72
C LEU A 84 -1.23 13.62 4.78
N GLY A 85 -2.04 14.30 3.98
CA GLY A 85 -3.50 14.13 3.98
C GLY A 85 -4.23 14.91 5.08
N TYR A 86 -3.51 15.70 5.89
CA TYR A 86 -4.09 16.55 6.92
C TYR A 86 -3.56 17.98 6.88
N ALA A 87 -4.39 18.93 7.29
CA ALA A 87 -4.01 20.32 7.44
C ALA A 87 -3.08 20.43 8.65
N PRO A 88 -1.95 21.14 8.54
CA PRO A 88 -1.07 21.35 9.69
C PRO A 88 -1.83 22.13 10.76
N ALA A 89 -1.65 21.73 12.02
CA ALA A 89 -2.22 22.43 13.16
C ALA A 89 -1.12 22.73 14.18
N SER A 90 -1.28 23.81 14.92
CA SER A 90 -0.39 24.19 16.00
C SER A 90 -1.16 24.46 17.28
N ALA A 91 -0.54 24.15 18.42
CA ALA A 91 -1.06 24.46 19.74
C ALA A 91 0.01 25.22 20.53
N PHE A 92 -0.37 26.34 21.13
CA PHE A 92 0.49 27.10 22.01
C PHE A 92 0.41 26.54 23.44
N VAL A 93 1.56 26.27 24.05
CA VAL A 93 1.65 25.68 25.39
C VAL A 93 2.60 26.50 26.25
N ASN A 94 2.14 26.87 27.45
CA ASN A 94 2.97 27.55 28.45
C ASN A 94 3.64 26.52 29.37
N ILE A 95 4.96 26.43 29.30
CA ILE A 95 5.76 25.55 30.14
C ILE A 95 6.18 26.29 31.40
N ALA A 96 5.58 25.93 32.54
CA ALA A 96 6.00 26.41 33.86
C ALA A 96 7.07 25.47 34.45
N SER A 97 8.06 26.04 35.14
CA SER A 97 9.11 25.27 35.83
C SER A 97 8.50 24.37 36.93
N GLY A 98 8.73 23.06 36.84
CA GLY A 98 8.31 22.10 37.87
C GLY A 98 6.84 21.64 37.78
N VAL A 99 6.09 22.06 36.76
CA VAL A 99 4.72 21.61 36.50
C VAL A 99 4.71 20.80 35.20
N THR A 100 4.22 19.56 35.24
CA THR A 100 3.92 18.82 34.00
C THR A 100 2.67 19.42 33.37
N PRO A 101 2.76 20.01 32.16
CA PRO A 101 1.59 20.53 31.48
C PRO A 101 0.58 19.41 31.20
N GLU A 102 -0.70 19.77 31.13
CA GLU A 102 -1.78 18.86 30.72
C GLU A 102 -1.47 18.26 29.34
N ARG A 103 -1.91 17.02 29.09
CA ARG A 103 -1.62 16.31 27.84
C ARG A 103 -2.10 17.13 26.65
N VAL A 104 -1.18 17.55 25.78
CA VAL A 104 -1.48 18.40 24.63
C VAL A 104 -2.20 17.59 23.56
N ARG A 105 -3.38 18.03 23.15
CA ARG A 105 -4.11 17.42 22.04
C ARG A 105 -3.98 18.29 20.80
N ILE A 106 -3.45 17.74 19.72
CA ILE A 106 -3.39 18.40 18.41
C ILE A 106 -4.33 17.65 17.46
N VAL A 107 -5.35 18.36 16.98
CA VAL A 107 -6.31 17.81 16.02
C VAL A 107 -5.92 18.26 14.63
N LEU A 108 -5.56 17.32 13.77
CA LEU A 108 -5.32 17.60 12.37
C LEU A 108 -6.62 17.39 11.59
N ALA A 109 -7.09 18.44 10.90
CA ALA A 109 -8.22 18.30 10.00
C ALA A 109 -7.78 17.50 8.77
N ILE A 110 -8.55 16.48 8.37
CA ILE A 110 -8.30 15.78 7.11
C ILE A 110 -8.42 16.81 5.99
N LEU A 111 -7.42 16.90 5.10
CA LEU A 111 -7.55 17.69 3.88
C LEU A 111 -8.38 16.89 2.88
N PRO A 112 -9.61 17.33 2.52
CA PRO A 112 -10.35 16.72 1.42
C PRO A 112 -9.74 17.21 0.10
N ALA A 113 -8.61 16.62 -0.25
CA ALA A 113 -7.94 16.85 -1.52
C ALA A 113 -7.67 15.50 -2.18
N MET A 114 -8.69 14.64 -2.23
CA MET A 114 -8.73 13.61 -3.26
C MET A 114 -9.11 14.32 -4.56
N LEU A 115 -8.42 14.01 -5.65
CA LEU A 115 -9.01 14.28 -6.95
C LEU A 115 -10.31 13.50 -7.07
N ASP A 116 -11.20 14.00 -7.93
CA ASP A 116 -12.45 13.32 -8.21
C ASP A 116 -12.19 11.84 -8.46
N GLN A 117 -12.98 11.01 -7.79
CA GLN A 117 -12.84 9.57 -7.88
C GLN A 117 -12.97 9.16 -9.34
N VAL A 118 -11.94 8.51 -9.87
CA VAL A 118 -12.05 7.89 -11.19
C VAL A 118 -12.78 6.57 -11.02
N THR A 119 -14.01 6.52 -11.53
CA THR A 119 -14.75 5.27 -11.64
C THR A 119 -14.51 4.67 -13.02
N VAL A 120 -13.81 3.53 -13.05
CA VAL A 120 -13.63 2.74 -14.27
C VAL A 120 -14.81 1.79 -14.41
N GLN A 121 -15.75 2.18 -15.25
CA GLN A 121 -16.85 1.31 -15.64
C GLN A 121 -16.35 0.15 -16.49
N ARG A 122 -16.93 -1.01 -16.25
CA ARG A 122 -16.72 -2.21 -17.03
C ARG A 122 -17.22 -2.01 -18.46
N THR A 123 -16.32 -1.61 -19.34
CA THR A 123 -16.58 -1.51 -20.79
C THR A 123 -16.21 -2.83 -21.44
N ARG A 124 -16.82 -3.19 -22.58
CA ARG A 124 -16.44 -4.42 -23.31
C ARG A 124 -14.93 -4.43 -23.58
N MET A 125 -14.22 -5.32 -22.92
CA MET A 125 -12.78 -5.46 -23.12
C MET A 125 -12.51 -6.13 -24.46
N ARG A 126 -11.55 -5.60 -25.22
CA ARG A 126 -11.00 -6.26 -26.40
C ARG A 126 -9.75 -7.02 -25.97
N TYR A 127 -9.89 -8.33 -25.81
CA TYR A 127 -8.76 -9.18 -25.49
C TYR A 127 -7.86 -9.35 -26.74
N THR A 128 -6.55 -9.20 -26.56
CA THR A 128 -5.55 -9.31 -27.64
C THR A 128 -4.34 -10.13 -27.19
N GLY A 129 -3.58 -10.66 -28.14
CA GLY A 129 -2.38 -11.45 -27.86
C GLY A 129 -2.66 -12.92 -27.53
N ARG A 130 -1.64 -13.62 -27.01
CA ARG A 130 -1.69 -15.08 -26.75
C ARG A 130 -2.81 -15.48 -25.79
N LEU A 131 -3.05 -14.68 -24.75
CA LEU A 131 -4.06 -14.95 -23.72
C LEU A 131 -5.47 -14.50 -24.10
N ALA A 132 -5.68 -13.98 -25.32
CA ALA A 132 -6.97 -13.43 -25.69
C ALA A 132 -8.11 -14.46 -25.59
N GLY A 133 -7.87 -15.67 -26.12
CA GLY A 133 -8.84 -16.76 -26.04
C GLY A 133 -9.08 -17.24 -24.62
N TYR A 134 -8.04 -17.25 -23.77
CA TYR A 134 -8.14 -17.60 -22.35
C TYR A 134 -9.10 -16.65 -21.63
N TYR A 135 -8.88 -15.34 -21.72
CA TYR A 135 -9.74 -14.36 -21.05
C TYR A 135 -11.16 -14.35 -21.60
N GLN A 136 -11.32 -14.52 -22.92
CA GLN A 136 -12.64 -14.60 -23.53
C GLN A 136 -13.44 -15.79 -22.96
N ARG A 137 -12.82 -16.97 -22.82
CA ARG A 137 -13.50 -18.14 -22.25
C ARG A 137 -13.73 -18.01 -20.74
N LEU A 138 -12.79 -17.41 -20.02
CA LEU A 138 -12.94 -17.10 -18.59
C LEU A 138 -14.12 -16.15 -18.36
N GLU A 139 -14.24 -15.08 -19.16
CA GLU A 139 -15.34 -14.12 -19.06
C GLU A 139 -16.69 -14.75 -19.41
N GLN A 140 -16.73 -15.57 -20.47
CA GLN A 140 -17.94 -16.27 -20.89
C GLN A 140 -18.37 -17.37 -19.92
N ARG A 141 -17.56 -17.67 -18.88
CA ARG A 141 -17.75 -18.81 -17.97
C ARG A 141 -18.04 -20.10 -18.76
N GLY A 142 -17.16 -20.39 -19.72
CA GLY A 142 -17.28 -21.59 -20.56
C GLY A 142 -17.36 -22.87 -19.73
N THR A 143 -17.59 -24.00 -20.38
CA THR A 143 -17.74 -25.32 -19.74
C THR A 143 -16.48 -25.87 -19.05
N GLY A 144 -15.40 -25.09 -19.00
CA GLY A 144 -14.14 -25.42 -18.35
C GLY A 144 -14.03 -24.86 -16.94
N GLN A 145 -13.17 -25.46 -16.14
CA GLN A 145 -12.71 -24.92 -14.87
C GLN A 145 -11.46 -24.08 -15.11
N PHE A 146 -11.36 -22.96 -14.41
CA PHE A 146 -10.24 -22.03 -14.55
C PHE A 146 -9.54 -21.91 -13.20
N ILE A 147 -8.22 -22.05 -13.23
CA ILE A 147 -7.36 -21.73 -12.09
C ILE A 147 -6.62 -20.46 -12.53
N THR A 148 -7.03 -19.33 -11.98
CA THR A 148 -6.55 -18.01 -12.38
C THR A 148 -5.22 -17.68 -11.71
N ARG A 149 -4.58 -16.60 -12.16
CA ARG A 149 -3.37 -16.09 -11.50
C ARG A 149 -3.61 -15.81 -10.02
N ALA A 150 -4.76 -15.23 -9.68
CA ALA A 150 -5.12 -14.94 -8.30
C ALA A 150 -5.24 -16.22 -7.46
N ASP A 151 -5.79 -17.30 -8.04
CA ASP A 151 -5.91 -18.59 -7.34
C ASP A 151 -4.56 -19.25 -7.11
N ILE A 152 -3.66 -19.18 -8.10
CA ILE A 152 -2.29 -19.71 -8.01
C ILE A 152 -1.50 -18.99 -6.91
N GLU A 153 -1.67 -17.67 -6.82
CA GLU A 153 -0.95 -16.81 -5.88
C GLU A 153 -1.32 -17.03 -4.40
N VAL A 154 -2.50 -17.59 -4.14
CA VAL A 154 -2.94 -17.91 -2.77
C VAL A 154 -2.12 -19.05 -2.17
N ASP A 155 -1.65 -19.99 -3.00
CA ASP A 155 -0.90 -21.17 -2.54
C ASP A 155 0.22 -21.57 -3.51
N GLU A 156 1.20 -20.68 -3.68
CA GLU A 156 2.39 -20.93 -4.53
C GLU A 156 3.30 -22.05 -3.99
N SER A 157 3.03 -22.56 -2.78
CA SER A 157 3.80 -23.62 -2.14
C SER A 157 3.50 -25.01 -2.70
N ARG A 158 2.36 -25.18 -3.39
CA ARG A 158 1.97 -26.43 -4.01
C ARG A 158 2.63 -26.65 -5.37
N SER A 159 2.74 -27.91 -5.76
CA SER A 159 3.05 -28.26 -7.14
C SER A 159 1.81 -28.13 -8.04
N LEU A 160 2.01 -28.02 -9.35
CA LEU A 160 0.89 -27.92 -10.30
C LEU A 160 -0.02 -29.16 -10.24
N SER A 161 0.54 -30.36 -10.11
CA SER A 161 -0.27 -31.58 -10.00
C SER A 161 -1.13 -31.61 -8.73
N GLN A 162 -0.63 -31.06 -7.62
CA GLN A 162 -1.40 -30.93 -6.36
C GLN A 162 -2.52 -29.91 -6.49
N LEU A 163 -2.25 -28.76 -7.12
CA LEU A 163 -3.24 -27.73 -7.36
C LEU A 163 -4.38 -28.26 -8.24
N LEU A 164 -4.05 -28.96 -9.33
CA LEU A 164 -5.01 -29.59 -10.23
C LEU A 164 -5.82 -30.70 -9.56
N ALA A 165 -5.21 -31.48 -8.67
CA ALA A 165 -5.91 -32.55 -7.95
C ALA A 165 -6.98 -32.05 -6.96
N ALA A 166 -7.00 -30.76 -6.63
CA ALA A 166 -8.09 -30.14 -5.88
C ALA A 166 -9.39 -30.03 -6.71
N SER A 167 -9.28 -30.05 -8.05
CA SER A 167 -10.44 -30.01 -8.94
C SER A 167 -11.22 -31.34 -8.94
N PRO A 168 -12.55 -31.29 -8.83
CA PRO A 168 -13.38 -32.51 -8.88
C PRO A 168 -13.15 -33.31 -10.16
N GLY A 169 -12.96 -34.63 -10.02
CA GLY A 169 -12.74 -35.53 -11.16
C GLY A 169 -11.30 -35.58 -11.67
N VAL A 170 -10.37 -34.92 -10.98
CA VAL A 170 -8.93 -34.94 -11.23
C VAL A 170 -8.22 -35.72 -10.13
N ARG A 171 -7.25 -36.57 -10.49
CA ARG A 171 -6.43 -37.33 -9.54
C ARG A 171 -4.96 -37.24 -9.89
N ARG A 172 -4.13 -36.99 -8.88
CA ARG A 172 -2.66 -37.06 -8.97
C ARG A 172 -2.19 -38.51 -8.86
N TRP A 173 -1.22 -38.89 -9.69
CA TRP A 173 -0.54 -40.17 -9.67
C TRP A 173 0.97 -39.94 -9.65
N PRO A 174 1.71 -40.44 -8.64
CA PRO A 174 3.16 -40.31 -8.63
C PRO A 174 3.78 -41.20 -9.72
N VAL A 175 4.85 -40.71 -10.34
CA VAL A 175 5.66 -41.51 -11.27
C VAL A 175 7.00 -41.87 -10.64
N MET A 176 7.58 -43.00 -11.06
CA MET A 176 8.82 -43.53 -10.48
C MET A 176 10.02 -42.56 -10.55
N SER A 177 10.01 -41.61 -11.49
CA SER A 177 11.05 -40.59 -11.67
C SER A 177 11.00 -39.45 -10.64
N GLY A 178 10.05 -39.46 -9.69
CA GLY A 178 9.94 -38.43 -8.65
C GLY A 178 9.02 -37.26 -8.99
N GLY A 179 8.39 -37.27 -10.17
CA GLY A 179 7.36 -36.30 -10.58
C GLY A 179 5.93 -36.81 -10.39
N SER A 180 4.97 -36.10 -11.00
CA SER A 180 3.56 -36.49 -10.92
C SER A 180 2.79 -36.23 -12.21
N VAL A 181 1.95 -37.20 -12.55
CA VAL A 181 0.99 -37.07 -13.64
C VAL A 181 -0.41 -36.92 -13.09
N VAL A 182 -1.31 -36.42 -13.93
CA VAL A 182 -2.73 -36.26 -13.57
C VAL A 182 -3.60 -37.14 -14.45
N ARG A 183 -4.69 -37.65 -13.86
CA ARG A 183 -5.74 -38.44 -14.50
C ARG A 183 -7.09 -37.80 -14.29
N MET A 184 -7.97 -37.99 -15.28
CA MET A 184 -9.31 -37.40 -15.28
C MET A 184 -10.41 -38.45 -15.29
N ARG A 185 -11.64 -38.01 -14.95
CA ARG A 185 -12.90 -38.75 -15.07
C ARG A 185 -13.03 -40.02 -14.22
N ASN A 186 -12.10 -40.26 -13.29
CA ASN A 186 -12.07 -41.43 -12.39
C ASN A 186 -12.20 -42.83 -13.07
N ARG A 187 -12.09 -42.94 -14.40
CA ARG A 187 -12.13 -44.21 -15.12
C ARG A 187 -10.74 -44.58 -15.64
N ASN A 188 -10.31 -45.83 -15.42
CA ASN A 188 -9.18 -46.52 -16.06
C ASN A 188 -7.96 -45.67 -16.41
N ASN A 189 -7.45 -44.87 -15.47
CA ASN A 189 -6.19 -44.13 -15.67
C ASN A 189 -6.21 -43.21 -16.92
N CYS A 190 -7.31 -42.47 -17.15
CA CYS A 190 -7.53 -41.64 -18.35
C CYS A 190 -6.57 -40.42 -18.40
N PRO A 191 -5.57 -40.38 -19.32
CA PRO A 191 -4.65 -39.25 -19.42
C PRO A 191 -5.28 -38.09 -20.23
N PRO A 192 -5.18 -36.84 -19.74
CA PRO A 192 -5.63 -35.70 -20.50
C PRO A 192 -4.65 -35.32 -21.62
N LEU A 193 -5.13 -34.51 -22.57
CA LEU A 193 -4.22 -33.76 -23.43
C LEU A 193 -3.71 -32.54 -22.67
N VAL A 194 -2.40 -32.30 -22.71
CA VAL A 194 -1.80 -31.10 -22.13
C VAL A 194 -1.37 -30.17 -23.24
N TRP A 195 -1.71 -28.91 -23.10
CA TRP A 195 -1.33 -27.84 -24.00
C TRP A 195 -0.56 -26.79 -23.19
N ILE A 196 0.46 -26.20 -23.80
CA ILE A 196 1.13 -25.01 -23.26
C ILE A 196 1.06 -23.91 -24.31
N ASP A 197 0.47 -22.78 -23.94
CA ASP A 197 0.42 -21.60 -24.82
C ASP A 197 -0.23 -21.86 -26.19
N GLY A 198 -1.18 -22.79 -26.23
CA GLY A 198 -1.86 -23.22 -27.43
C GLY A 198 -1.13 -24.29 -28.26
N VAL A 199 0.05 -24.72 -27.82
CA VAL A 199 0.82 -25.81 -28.45
C VAL A 199 0.56 -27.12 -27.72
N ALA A 200 0.23 -28.17 -28.46
CA ALA A 200 0.02 -29.50 -27.89
C ALA A 200 1.35 -30.10 -27.42
N MET A 201 1.38 -30.59 -26.18
CA MET A 201 2.49 -31.39 -25.69
C MET A 201 2.48 -32.80 -26.33
N PRO A 202 3.63 -33.48 -26.39
CA PRO A 202 3.71 -34.84 -26.89
C PRO A 202 2.69 -35.76 -26.21
N ILE A 203 2.14 -36.70 -27.00
CA ILE A 203 1.17 -37.67 -26.51
C ILE A 203 1.84 -38.58 -25.48
N GLY A 204 1.29 -38.62 -24.27
CA GLY A 204 1.78 -39.46 -23.19
C GLY A 204 1.62 -38.82 -21.82
N ASP A 205 2.33 -39.39 -20.86
CA ASP A 205 2.39 -38.85 -19.51
C ASP A 205 3.27 -37.60 -19.46
N VAL A 206 2.64 -36.47 -19.16
CA VAL A 206 3.32 -35.20 -18.93
C VAL A 206 3.51 -35.02 -17.44
N ASP A 207 4.76 -34.89 -17.00
CA ASP A 207 5.09 -34.50 -15.63
C ASP A 207 4.67 -33.05 -15.43
N LEU A 208 3.56 -32.85 -14.74
CA LEU A 208 3.00 -31.51 -14.54
C LEU A 208 3.80 -30.73 -13.50
N ASP A 209 4.55 -31.40 -12.63
CA ASP A 209 5.37 -30.73 -11.63
C ASP A 209 6.66 -30.14 -12.22
N ALA A 210 6.97 -30.45 -13.48
CA ALA A 210 8.01 -29.78 -14.26
C ALA A 210 7.64 -28.33 -14.68
N PHE A 211 6.40 -27.90 -14.42
CA PHE A 211 5.91 -26.54 -14.68
C PHE A 211 5.63 -25.82 -13.35
N PRO A 212 6.60 -25.06 -12.81
CA PRO A 212 6.42 -24.37 -11.54
C PRO A 212 5.28 -23.34 -11.62
N LEU A 213 4.47 -23.25 -10.56
CA LEU A 213 3.30 -22.36 -10.50
C LEU A 213 3.62 -20.88 -10.75
N HIS A 214 4.80 -20.41 -10.31
CA HIS A 214 5.23 -19.04 -10.53
C HIS A 214 5.51 -18.71 -12.01
N THR A 215 5.68 -19.71 -12.88
CA THR A 215 5.86 -19.52 -14.34
C THR A 215 4.53 -19.48 -15.09
N LEU A 216 3.42 -19.82 -14.43
CA LEU A 216 2.11 -19.90 -15.03
C LEU A 216 1.27 -18.68 -14.69
N HIS A 217 0.59 -18.17 -15.71
CA HIS A 217 -0.39 -17.12 -15.62
C HIS A 217 -1.76 -17.69 -15.23
N GLY A 218 -2.14 -18.81 -15.83
CA GLY A 218 -3.39 -19.48 -15.51
C GLY A 218 -3.47 -20.87 -16.12
N VAL A 219 -4.47 -21.62 -15.70
CA VAL A 219 -4.74 -22.97 -16.20
C VAL A 219 -6.22 -23.08 -16.57
N GLU A 220 -6.50 -23.70 -17.71
CA GLU A 220 -7.84 -24.17 -18.05
C GLU A 220 -7.90 -25.69 -17.94
N LEU A 221 -9.00 -26.19 -17.40
CA LEU A 221 -9.24 -27.59 -17.16
C LEU A 221 -10.60 -27.98 -17.72
N TYR A 222 -10.61 -28.84 -18.73
CA TYR A 222 -11.84 -29.33 -19.36
C TYR A 222 -11.95 -30.83 -19.17
N LEU A 223 -12.99 -31.25 -18.45
CA LEU A 223 -13.29 -32.67 -18.24
C LEU A 223 -14.02 -33.21 -19.48
N GLY A 224 -13.31 -33.97 -20.29
CA GLY A 224 -13.83 -34.60 -21.51
C GLY A 224 -13.90 -33.71 -22.75
N ALA A 225 -13.95 -34.37 -23.91
CA ALA A 225 -13.89 -33.70 -25.22
C ALA A 225 -15.13 -32.85 -25.57
N SER A 226 -16.31 -33.18 -25.03
CA SER A 226 -17.55 -32.46 -25.33
C SER A 226 -17.57 -31.02 -24.81
N ASN A 227 -16.80 -30.74 -23.76
CA ASN A 227 -16.73 -29.45 -23.11
C ASN A 227 -15.47 -28.68 -23.49
N THR A 228 -14.55 -29.33 -24.19
CA THR A 228 -13.26 -28.75 -24.59
C THR A 228 -13.45 -27.92 -25.86
N PRO A 229 -12.87 -26.71 -25.96
CA PRO A 229 -12.90 -25.92 -27.20
C PRO A 229 -12.32 -26.72 -28.37
N ILE A 230 -12.95 -26.63 -29.54
CA ILE A 230 -12.67 -27.51 -30.68
C ILE A 230 -11.19 -27.47 -31.11
N GLU A 231 -10.54 -26.32 -31.01
CA GLU A 231 -9.13 -26.12 -31.31
C GLU A 231 -8.18 -26.88 -30.37
N TYR A 232 -8.64 -27.26 -29.18
CA TYR A 232 -7.89 -28.02 -28.16
C TYR A 232 -8.40 -29.45 -27.96
N THR A 233 -9.17 -29.96 -28.93
CA THR A 233 -9.61 -31.36 -28.98
C THR A 233 -8.64 -32.23 -29.78
N ALA A 234 -8.65 -33.54 -29.53
CA ALA A 234 -7.85 -34.48 -30.32
C ALA A 234 -8.34 -34.55 -31.77
N GLN A 235 -7.51 -34.11 -32.73
CA GLN A 235 -7.85 -34.25 -34.17
C GLN A 235 -8.02 -35.72 -34.63
N ASN A 236 -7.45 -36.69 -33.88
CA ASN A 236 -7.41 -38.11 -34.27
C ASN A 236 -8.03 -39.09 -33.24
N ARG A 237 -9.10 -38.68 -32.52
CA ARG A 237 -9.91 -39.55 -31.62
C ARG A 237 -9.16 -40.25 -30.46
N ARG A 238 -8.03 -39.74 -29.96
CA ARG A 238 -7.20 -40.47 -28.97
C ARG A 238 -7.24 -39.98 -27.52
N SER A 239 -7.94 -38.90 -27.19
CA SER A 239 -8.31 -38.67 -25.79
C SER A 239 -9.67 -37.99 -25.67
N SER A 240 -10.64 -38.75 -25.17
CA SER A 240 -11.92 -38.24 -24.69
C SER A 240 -11.85 -37.87 -23.19
N CYS A 241 -10.66 -37.92 -22.59
CA CYS A 241 -10.47 -37.73 -21.14
C CYS A 241 -10.61 -36.27 -20.73
N GLY A 242 -10.30 -35.34 -21.64
CA GLY A 242 -10.27 -33.91 -21.38
C GLY A 242 -8.94 -33.27 -21.80
N SER A 243 -8.87 -31.96 -21.60
CA SER A 243 -7.69 -31.15 -21.90
C SER A 243 -7.32 -30.26 -20.72
N ILE A 244 -6.01 -30.10 -20.50
CA ILE A 244 -5.40 -29.12 -19.61
C ILE A 244 -4.67 -28.11 -20.49
N MET A 245 -5.00 -26.84 -20.39
CA MET A 245 -4.27 -25.77 -21.06
C MET A 245 -3.49 -24.98 -20.02
N LEU A 246 -2.18 -24.97 -20.15
CA LEU A 246 -1.26 -24.19 -19.34
C LEU A 246 -0.96 -22.90 -20.09
N TRP A 247 -1.20 -21.76 -19.43
CA TRP A 247 -0.88 -20.46 -19.96
C TRP A 247 0.32 -19.91 -19.21
N SER A 248 1.45 -19.78 -19.89
CA SER A 248 2.69 -19.25 -19.30
C SER A 248 2.58 -17.75 -19.00
N ARG A 249 3.44 -17.29 -18.10
CA ARG A 249 3.73 -15.86 -17.93
C ARG A 249 4.70 -15.38 -19.00
N GLY A 250 4.54 -14.12 -19.38
CA GLY A 250 5.47 -13.38 -20.22
C GLY A 250 5.38 -11.89 -19.96
N ARG A 251 6.06 -11.09 -20.78
CA ARG A 251 6.02 -9.62 -20.69
C ARG A 251 4.61 -9.02 -20.78
N ASP A 252 3.68 -9.76 -21.40
CA ASP A 252 2.27 -9.43 -21.53
C ASP A 252 1.48 -9.61 -20.21
N THR A 253 1.99 -10.43 -19.29
CA THR A 253 1.38 -10.70 -17.97
C THR A 253 2.19 -10.12 -16.80
N GLU A 254 3.49 -9.93 -17.01
CA GLU A 254 4.40 -9.34 -16.03
C GLU A 254 4.40 -7.83 -16.22
N GLY A 255 3.56 -7.13 -15.43
CA GLY A 255 3.65 -5.68 -15.33
C GLY A 255 5.05 -5.25 -14.86
N PRO A 256 5.47 -4.00 -15.13
CA PRO A 256 6.69 -3.48 -14.54
C PRO A 256 6.63 -3.68 -13.02
N SER A 257 7.72 -4.18 -12.43
CA SER A 257 7.82 -4.42 -11.00
C SER A 257 7.36 -3.16 -10.26
N ALA A 258 6.41 -3.30 -9.32
CA ALA A 258 5.97 -2.17 -8.51
C ALA A 258 7.22 -1.42 -8.00
N PRO A 259 7.33 -0.10 -8.21
CA PRO A 259 8.53 0.62 -7.82
C PRO A 259 8.79 0.34 -6.35
N LYS A 260 10.02 -0.05 -6.03
CA LYS A 260 10.48 -0.17 -4.64
C LYS A 260 10.08 1.12 -3.92
N ARG A 261 9.50 0.99 -2.72
CA ARG A 261 9.06 2.11 -1.85
C ARG A 261 9.93 3.32 -2.13
N SER A 262 9.33 4.36 -2.70
CA SER A 262 10.10 5.50 -3.14
C SER A 262 10.87 6.07 -1.94
N SER A 263 12.17 6.30 -2.09
CA SER A 263 13.00 6.90 -1.05
C SER A 263 12.75 8.40 -0.89
N VAL A 264 11.77 8.94 -1.64
CA VAL A 264 11.41 10.35 -1.64
C VAL A 264 10.44 10.59 -0.49
N ASP A 265 10.91 11.35 0.50
CA ASP A 265 10.10 11.81 1.61
C ASP A 265 9.15 12.93 1.13
N LEU A 266 8.00 12.52 0.59
CA LEU A 266 6.93 13.42 0.12
C LEU A 266 6.53 14.45 1.18
N GLU A 267 6.61 14.11 2.47
CA GLU A 267 6.37 15.03 3.59
C GLU A 267 7.32 16.23 3.55
N ARG A 268 8.61 16.01 3.23
CA ARG A 268 9.60 17.09 3.12
C ARG A 268 9.35 17.99 1.92
N LEU A 269 8.98 17.44 0.77
CA LEU A 269 8.73 18.21 -0.45
C LEU A 269 7.52 19.15 -0.30
N VAL A 270 6.44 18.66 0.32
CA VAL A 270 5.26 19.49 0.63
C VAL A 270 5.62 20.57 1.66
N SER A 271 6.34 20.21 2.72
CA SER A 271 6.70 21.17 3.77
C SER A 271 7.71 22.25 3.37
N SER A 272 8.47 22.01 2.30
CA SER A 272 9.40 22.99 1.71
C SER A 272 8.75 23.86 0.63
N MET A 273 7.43 23.74 0.43
CA MET A 273 6.68 24.37 -0.67
C MET A 273 7.22 24.03 -2.07
N ALA A 274 8.01 22.95 -2.19
CA ALA A 274 8.51 22.46 -3.48
C ALA A 274 7.42 21.73 -4.29
N VAL A 275 6.33 21.34 -3.61
CA VAL A 275 5.13 20.70 -4.14
C VAL A 275 3.92 21.24 -3.40
N TYR A 276 2.84 21.56 -4.12
CA TYR A 276 1.61 22.12 -3.56
C TYR A 276 0.54 21.04 -3.35
N THR A 277 -0.31 21.21 -2.33
CA THR A 277 -1.53 20.40 -2.15
C THR A 277 -2.70 21.00 -2.92
N ALA A 278 -3.81 20.24 -3.07
CA ALA A 278 -4.94 20.66 -3.91
C ALA A 278 -5.73 21.88 -3.38
N ASP A 279 -5.51 22.25 -2.11
CA ASP A 279 -6.05 23.45 -1.44
C ASP A 279 -5.13 24.67 -1.58
N GLN A 280 -3.86 24.46 -1.95
CA GLN A 280 -2.86 25.53 -2.09
C GLN A 280 -2.74 26.08 -3.52
N VAL A 281 -3.56 25.57 -4.45
CA VAL A 281 -3.57 25.90 -5.88
C VAL A 281 -4.93 26.46 -6.27
N ASP A 282 -4.94 27.39 -7.24
CA ASP A 282 -6.17 27.99 -7.77
C ASP A 282 -6.92 27.01 -8.67
N GLN A 283 -6.16 26.22 -9.45
CA GLN A 283 -6.67 25.12 -10.27
C GLN A 283 -5.89 23.85 -9.96
N ARG A 284 -6.62 22.77 -9.71
CA ARG A 284 -6.04 21.46 -9.40
C ARG A 284 -5.62 20.74 -10.68
N ALA A 285 -4.62 19.88 -10.55
CA ALA A 285 -4.27 18.94 -11.58
C ALA A 285 -5.45 18.01 -11.87
N GLU A 286 -5.77 17.82 -13.14
CA GLU A 286 -6.93 17.02 -13.56
C GLU A 286 -6.48 15.97 -14.58
N LEU A 287 -7.00 14.75 -14.46
CA LEU A 287 -6.64 13.68 -15.38
C LEU A 287 -7.22 13.94 -16.78
N LEU A 288 -6.36 14.23 -17.75
CA LEU A 288 -6.76 14.57 -19.12
C LEU A 288 -7.24 13.36 -19.93
N SER A 289 -6.86 12.13 -19.54
CA SER A 289 -7.19 10.90 -20.29
C SER A 289 -7.64 9.76 -19.36
N PRO A 290 -8.89 9.78 -18.87
CA PRO A 290 -9.42 8.69 -18.03
C PRO A 290 -9.51 7.35 -18.78
N GLU A 291 -9.47 7.36 -20.12
CA GLU A 291 -9.51 6.14 -20.94
C GLU A 291 -8.35 5.17 -20.67
N ARG A 292 -7.15 5.68 -20.34
CA ARG A 292 -6.01 4.81 -19.98
C ARG A 292 -6.29 4.02 -18.71
N LEU A 293 -6.91 4.66 -17.71
CA LEU A 293 -7.38 3.97 -16.51
C LEU A 293 -8.47 2.95 -16.81
N ARG A 294 -9.30 3.18 -17.85
CA ARG A 294 -10.27 2.18 -18.30
C ARG A 294 -9.63 0.92 -18.87
N THR A 295 -8.57 1.07 -19.66
CA THR A 295 -7.78 -0.07 -20.17
C THR A 295 -6.91 -0.74 -19.10
N ALA A 296 -6.71 -0.09 -17.96
CA ALA A 296 -5.89 -0.58 -16.86
C ALA A 296 -6.59 -1.64 -15.99
N TYR A 297 -7.89 -1.88 -16.20
CA TYR A 297 -8.60 -2.90 -15.43
C TYR A 297 -8.06 -4.29 -15.81
N PRO A 298 -7.47 -5.08 -14.90
CA PRO A 298 -6.88 -6.36 -15.26
C PRO A 298 -7.90 -7.31 -15.91
N PRO A 299 -7.57 -7.93 -17.06
CA PRO A 299 -8.44 -8.86 -17.79
C PRO A 299 -9.06 -9.96 -16.93
N GLU A 300 -8.33 -10.48 -15.94
CA GLU A 300 -8.77 -11.55 -15.03
C GLU A 300 -9.87 -11.06 -14.09
N LEU A 301 -9.69 -9.86 -13.53
CA LEU A 301 -10.67 -9.26 -12.63
C LEU A 301 -11.92 -8.86 -13.41
N HIS A 302 -11.72 -8.31 -14.62
CA HIS A 302 -12.79 -8.03 -15.56
C HIS A 302 -13.61 -9.30 -15.88
N ALA A 303 -12.93 -10.38 -16.28
CA ALA A 303 -13.56 -11.64 -16.64
C ALA A 303 -14.32 -12.27 -15.46
N ASN A 304 -13.78 -12.20 -14.25
CA ASN A 304 -14.42 -12.72 -13.05
C ASN A 304 -15.43 -11.75 -12.40
N THR A 305 -15.65 -10.55 -12.99
CA THR A 305 -16.54 -9.53 -12.43
C THR A 305 -16.11 -9.06 -11.03
N ILE A 306 -14.81 -9.09 -10.72
CA ILE A 306 -14.28 -8.75 -9.40
C ILE A 306 -14.09 -7.24 -9.31
N SER A 307 -14.92 -6.59 -8.50
CA SER A 307 -14.78 -5.16 -8.23
C SER A 307 -13.61 -4.90 -7.27
N GLY A 308 -13.07 -3.68 -7.30
CA GLY A 308 -12.03 -3.30 -6.36
C GLY A 308 -11.73 -1.81 -6.36
N SER A 309 -10.86 -1.41 -5.45
CA SER A 309 -10.44 -0.03 -5.28
C SER A 309 -8.95 0.06 -4.99
N LEU A 310 -8.34 1.15 -5.44
CA LEU A 310 -6.95 1.49 -5.16
C LEU A 310 -6.84 2.98 -4.85
N THR A 311 -6.03 3.30 -3.85
CA THR A 311 -5.62 4.68 -3.56
C THR A 311 -4.13 4.81 -3.79
N ALA A 312 -3.74 5.73 -4.67
CA ALA A 312 -2.35 6.07 -4.95
C ALA A 312 -2.05 7.52 -4.59
N GLU A 313 -0.80 7.76 -4.24
CA GLU A 313 -0.21 9.08 -3.98
C GLU A 313 0.98 9.29 -4.91
N PHE A 314 1.08 10.47 -5.52
CA PHE A 314 2.15 10.83 -6.47
C PHE A 314 2.19 12.35 -6.67
N VAL A 315 3.26 12.84 -7.30
CA VAL A 315 3.40 14.24 -7.73
C VAL A 315 3.18 14.35 -9.23
N VAL A 316 2.37 15.33 -9.63
CA VAL A 316 2.25 15.79 -11.02
C VAL A 316 3.14 17.01 -11.18
N ASP A 317 4.02 16.98 -12.18
CA ASP A 317 4.95 18.07 -12.47
C ASP A 317 4.28 19.25 -13.21
N THR A 318 5.04 20.31 -13.47
CA THR A 318 4.54 21.50 -14.18
C THR A 318 4.20 21.26 -15.66
N SER A 319 4.62 20.11 -16.22
CA SER A 319 4.27 19.67 -17.57
C SER A 319 3.03 18.77 -17.61
N GLY A 320 2.48 18.41 -16.46
CA GLY A 320 1.34 17.50 -16.35
C GLY A 320 1.71 16.02 -16.36
N LYS A 321 2.98 15.67 -16.12
CA LYS A 321 3.44 14.27 -16.03
C LYS A 321 3.61 13.83 -14.58
N VAL A 322 3.41 12.54 -14.33
CA VAL A 322 3.66 11.94 -13.01
C VAL A 322 5.16 11.74 -12.80
N GLU A 323 5.68 12.18 -11.65
CA GLU A 323 7.06 11.92 -11.21
C GLU A 323 7.17 10.47 -10.69
N PRO A 324 7.81 9.54 -11.43
CA PRO A 324 7.75 8.10 -11.11
C PRO A 324 8.30 7.75 -9.73
N GLU A 325 9.34 8.45 -9.29
CA GLU A 325 9.98 8.33 -7.98
C GLU A 325 9.16 8.88 -6.83
N THR A 326 7.96 9.40 -7.06
CA THR A 326 7.04 9.84 -6.00
C THR A 326 5.84 8.91 -5.85
N PHE A 327 5.65 7.98 -6.79
CA PHE A 327 4.46 7.16 -6.86
C PHE A 327 4.44 6.09 -5.76
N THR A 328 3.37 6.08 -4.97
CA THR A 328 3.13 5.11 -3.90
C THR A 328 1.69 4.62 -3.91
N VAL A 329 1.50 3.31 -3.76
CA VAL A 329 0.16 2.72 -3.50
C VAL A 329 -0.08 2.74 -1.99
N VAL A 330 -1.05 3.53 -1.55
CA VAL A 330 -1.43 3.66 -0.13
C VAL A 330 -2.28 2.47 0.31
N SER A 331 -3.24 2.07 -0.53
CA SER A 331 -4.13 0.95 -0.27
C SER A 331 -4.64 0.34 -1.57
N THR A 332 -4.92 -0.96 -1.54
CA THR A 332 -5.55 -1.68 -2.64
C THR A 332 -6.42 -2.81 -2.12
N SER A 333 -7.58 -3.04 -2.73
CA SER A 333 -8.44 -4.19 -2.41
C SER A 333 -7.98 -5.47 -3.11
N HIS A 334 -7.12 -5.38 -4.13
CA HIS A 334 -6.63 -6.55 -4.87
C HIS A 334 -5.22 -6.32 -5.41
N ARG A 335 -4.33 -7.31 -5.29
CA ARG A 335 -2.92 -7.18 -5.71
C ARG A 335 -2.77 -6.89 -7.21
N LEU A 336 -3.52 -7.60 -8.06
CA LEU A 336 -3.53 -7.39 -9.52
C LEU A 336 -3.95 -5.96 -9.94
N LEU A 337 -4.77 -5.26 -9.13
CA LEU A 337 -5.10 -3.85 -9.40
C LEU A 337 -3.90 -2.94 -9.16
N GLY A 338 -3.09 -3.25 -8.14
CA GLY A 338 -1.91 -2.46 -7.77
C GLY A 338 -0.99 -2.16 -8.94
N THR A 339 -0.53 -3.21 -9.63
CA THR A 339 0.44 -3.11 -10.73
C THR A 339 -0.15 -2.49 -11.99
N ALA A 340 -1.36 -2.90 -12.38
CA ALA A 340 -1.98 -2.42 -13.61
C ALA A 340 -2.37 -0.93 -13.52
N VAL A 341 -2.92 -0.51 -12.38
CA VAL A 341 -3.33 0.88 -12.16
C VAL A 341 -2.13 1.79 -11.94
N ALA A 342 -1.10 1.34 -11.22
CA ALA A 342 0.13 2.10 -11.06
C ALA A 342 0.74 2.47 -12.41
N ARG A 343 0.86 1.50 -13.31
CA ARG A 343 1.34 1.74 -14.68
C ARG A 343 0.46 2.74 -15.42
N ALA A 344 -0.85 2.56 -15.38
CA ALA A 344 -1.77 3.43 -16.11
C ALA A 344 -1.74 4.87 -15.59
N ILE A 345 -1.61 5.09 -14.28
CA ILE A 345 -1.44 6.43 -13.71
C ILE A 345 -0.11 7.03 -14.15
N GLN A 346 0.99 6.28 -14.08
CA GLN A 346 2.32 6.77 -14.49
C GLN A 346 2.40 7.11 -15.98
N GLU A 347 1.68 6.39 -16.85
CA GLU A 347 1.59 6.65 -18.28
C GLU A 347 0.50 7.69 -18.66
N SER A 348 -0.25 8.20 -17.68
CA SER A 348 -1.29 9.19 -17.89
C SER A 348 -0.74 10.61 -17.96
N VAL A 349 -1.51 11.48 -18.63
CA VAL A 349 -1.22 12.91 -18.71
C VAL A 349 -2.30 13.65 -17.93
N PHE A 350 -1.87 14.66 -17.18
CA PHE A 350 -2.71 15.53 -16.39
C PHE A 350 -2.64 16.95 -16.96
N VAL A 351 -3.72 17.71 -16.80
CA VAL A 351 -3.63 19.17 -16.80
C VAL A 351 -2.82 19.55 -15.57
N PRO A 352 -1.75 20.36 -15.66
CA PRO A 352 -0.96 20.75 -14.50
C PRO A 352 -1.79 21.66 -13.57
N ALA A 353 -1.44 21.66 -12.29
CA ALA A 353 -2.05 22.57 -11.33
C ALA A 353 -1.59 24.01 -11.58
N MET A 354 -2.45 24.99 -11.32
CA MET A 354 -2.14 26.41 -11.48
C MET A 354 -2.21 27.13 -10.14
N LYS A 355 -1.23 27.98 -9.88
CA LYS A 355 -1.20 28.91 -8.75
C LYS A 355 -0.70 30.27 -9.20
N ASP A 356 -1.45 31.33 -8.90
CA ASP A 356 -1.17 32.70 -9.33
C ASP A 356 -0.94 32.81 -10.85
N GLY A 357 -1.69 32.02 -11.62
CA GLY A 357 -1.58 31.94 -13.08
C GLY A 357 -0.34 31.21 -13.61
N ARG A 358 0.44 30.52 -12.76
CA ARG A 358 1.62 29.74 -13.15
C ARG A 358 1.42 28.24 -12.90
N PRO A 359 1.94 27.36 -13.77
CA PRO A 359 1.90 25.93 -13.51
C PRO A 359 2.81 25.58 -12.34
N VAL A 360 2.33 24.74 -11.43
CA VAL A 360 3.06 24.30 -10.24
C VAL A 360 3.01 22.79 -10.10
N ARG A 361 4.02 22.23 -9.42
CA ARG A 361 4.03 20.81 -9.05
C ARG A 361 2.97 20.57 -7.98
N GLN A 362 2.14 19.55 -8.15
CA GLN A 362 1.08 19.23 -7.20
C GLN A 362 1.20 17.80 -6.68
N PHE A 363 1.07 17.64 -5.36
CA PHE A 363 0.81 16.36 -4.72
C PHE A 363 -0.65 15.94 -4.99
N VAL A 364 -0.81 14.72 -5.49
CA VAL A 364 -2.08 14.15 -5.89
C VAL A 364 -2.32 12.86 -5.13
N ARG A 365 -3.50 12.77 -4.51
CA ARG A 365 -4.05 11.52 -4.01
C ARG A 365 -5.23 11.11 -4.88
N GLN A 366 -5.08 10.01 -5.60
CA GLN A 366 -6.08 9.50 -6.54
C GLN A 366 -6.68 8.21 -6.02
N ARG A 367 -8.00 8.21 -5.81
CA ARG A 367 -8.78 6.98 -5.65
C ARG A 367 -9.29 6.52 -7.02
N VAL A 368 -9.10 5.24 -7.32
CA VAL A 368 -9.61 4.59 -8.53
C VAL A 368 -10.44 3.38 -8.12
N ASP A 369 -11.72 3.39 -8.53
CA ASP A 369 -12.66 2.31 -8.26
C ASP A 369 -13.01 1.57 -9.57
N PHE A 370 -12.96 0.25 -9.51
CA PHE A 370 -13.27 -0.67 -10.61
C PHE A 370 -14.49 -1.50 -10.27
N GLY A 371 -15.44 -1.60 -11.20
CA GLY A 371 -16.65 -2.41 -11.03
C GLY A 371 -17.87 -1.80 -11.71
N PRO A 372 -19.04 -2.46 -11.62
CA PRO A 372 -20.29 -1.82 -11.96
C PRO A 372 -20.48 -0.62 -11.04
N ARG A 373 -20.93 0.51 -11.59
CA ARG A 373 -21.22 1.73 -10.83
C ARG A 373 -22.13 1.33 -9.66
N ARG A 374 -21.67 1.46 -8.40
CA ARG A 374 -22.63 1.59 -7.29
C ARG A 374 -23.37 2.88 -7.62
N GLU A 375 -24.60 2.76 -8.10
CA GLU A 375 -25.51 3.89 -8.03
C GLU A 375 -25.49 4.32 -6.57
N VAL A 376 -24.90 5.48 -6.31
CA VAL A 376 -25.21 6.21 -5.09
C VAL A 376 -26.72 6.34 -5.17
N LEU A 377 -27.43 5.62 -4.29
CA LEU A 377 -28.82 5.91 -4.00
C LEU A 377 -28.81 7.39 -3.62
N SER A 378 -29.08 8.26 -4.59
CA SER A 378 -29.44 9.62 -4.34
C SER A 378 -30.66 9.51 -3.46
N ASP A 379 -30.50 9.86 -2.19
CA ASP A 379 -31.59 9.96 -1.24
C ASP A 379 -32.76 10.64 -1.94
N LEU A 380 -33.81 9.85 -2.16
CA LEU A 380 -35.14 10.37 -2.36
C LEU A 380 -35.46 11.18 -1.10
N LYS A 381 -35.35 12.50 -1.21
CA LYS A 381 -36.08 13.45 -0.38
C LYS A 381 -37.02 14.24 -1.25
#